data_AF-A0A3M1NWG9-F1
#
_entry.id   AF-A0A3M1NWG9-F1
#
_cell.length_a   1.000
_cell.length_b   1.000
_cell.length_c   1.000
_cell.angle_alpha   90.00
_cell.angle_beta   90.00
_cell.angle_gamma   90.00
#
_symmetry.space_group_name_H-M   'P 1'
#
loop_
_entity.id
_entity.type
_entity.pdbx_description
1 polymer ?
#
loop_
_entity_poly.entity_id
_entity_poly.type
_entity_poly.pdbx_seq_one_letter_code
_entity_poly.pdbx_strand_id
1 'polypeptide(L)'
;MTGKTATPEVTMSSKGEKLPFHFWLGLALIAVCWPLNWGLSGLRTQWLFFPLWVGFCLTIDALVWLRKGSSLLTRNPRKYIGLFLCSAPAWWLFELLNLRLQNWIYLGRPLFGTPLHILQDSLSFSTVMPAVFGAAELAGTFRWVRNLGPGPRVSPTPPVLTGLFLAGWIMLAALLIWPQIFFGLVWLSIYFILEPLNFRLGHRTLIRRTSERDWRPIVALWVGCLICGFFWEMWNFYSYPKW
;
A
#
# COMPACT_ATOMS: atom_id res chain seq x y z
N MET A 1 -18.43 23.51 -39.91
CA MET A 1 -18.50 24.18 -38.60
C MET A 1 -18.25 23.13 -37.54
N THR A 2 -17.03 23.09 -37.01
CA THR A 2 -16.50 22.05 -36.13
C THR A 2 -16.90 22.32 -34.68
N GLY A 3 -17.75 21.46 -34.12
CA GLY A 3 -18.15 21.51 -32.72
C GLY A 3 -16.99 21.17 -31.80
N LYS A 4 -16.49 22.16 -31.07
CA LYS A 4 -15.53 21.98 -29.97
C LYS A 4 -16.22 21.24 -28.82
N THR A 5 -15.78 20.01 -28.56
CA THR A 5 -16.09 19.27 -27.34
C THR A 5 -15.41 19.97 -26.16
N ALA A 6 -16.22 20.50 -25.25
CA ALA A 6 -15.75 21.12 -24.01
C ALA A 6 -15.11 20.03 -23.12
N THR A 7 -13.83 20.20 -22.81
CA THR A 7 -13.15 19.50 -21.72
C THR A 7 -13.77 19.95 -20.39
N PRO A 8 -14.10 19.04 -19.46
CA PRO A 8 -14.54 19.45 -18.14
C PRO A 8 -13.36 20.10 -17.41
N GLU A 9 -13.43 21.41 -17.22
CA GLU A 9 -12.58 22.13 -16.28
C GLU A 9 -12.78 21.53 -14.90
N VAL A 10 -11.68 21.04 -14.31
CA VAL A 10 -11.64 20.71 -12.89
C VAL A 10 -11.74 22.03 -12.15
N THR A 11 -12.95 22.38 -11.73
CA THR A 11 -13.19 23.46 -10.78
C THR A 11 -12.47 23.10 -9.48
N MET A 12 -11.31 23.71 -9.25
CA MET A 12 -10.73 23.71 -7.92
C MET A 12 -11.68 24.48 -7.02
N SER A 13 -12.34 23.77 -6.10
CA SER A 13 -13.18 24.36 -5.05
C SER A 13 -12.36 25.42 -4.31
N SER A 14 -12.63 26.69 -4.59
CA SER A 14 -11.95 27.86 -4.02
C SER A 14 -12.73 28.44 -2.84
N LYS A 15 -13.29 27.59 -1.98
CA LYS A 15 -13.93 28.01 -0.73
C LYS A 15 -13.24 27.32 0.43
N GLY A 16 -12.95 28.08 1.48
CA GLY A 16 -12.22 27.66 2.68
C GLY A 16 -12.80 26.44 3.39
N GLU A 17 -12.56 25.27 2.80
CA GLU A 17 -12.84 23.98 3.38
C GLU A 17 -11.91 23.82 4.58
N LYS A 18 -12.50 23.89 5.78
CA LYS A 18 -11.79 23.63 7.03
C LYS A 18 -11.10 22.28 6.90
N LEU A 19 -9.81 22.24 7.26
CA LEU A 19 -9.02 21.00 7.25
C LEU A 19 -9.77 19.92 8.04
N PRO A 20 -9.95 18.71 7.49
CA PRO A 20 -10.65 17.63 8.17
C PRO A 20 -10.04 17.33 9.54
N PHE A 21 -10.85 17.01 10.54
CA PHE A 21 -10.35 16.71 11.89
C PHE A 21 -9.29 15.59 11.88
N HIS A 22 -9.47 14.55 11.05
CA HIS A 22 -8.52 13.45 10.95
C HIS A 22 -7.16 13.87 10.37
N PHE A 23 -7.09 14.98 9.63
CA PHE A 23 -5.81 15.57 9.20
C PHE A 23 -4.96 15.97 10.41
N TRP A 24 -5.56 16.74 11.33
CA TRP A 24 -4.89 17.23 12.53
C TRP A 24 -4.53 16.09 13.47
N LEU A 25 -5.43 15.12 13.65
CA LEU A 25 -5.14 13.92 14.42
C LEU A 25 -3.96 13.15 13.81
N GLY A 26 -3.94 12.98 12.49
CA GLY A 26 -2.86 12.31 11.77
C GLY A 26 -1.52 13.00 11.95
N LEU A 27 -1.49 14.33 11.77
CA LEU A 27 -0.29 15.14 11.98
C LEU A 27 0.17 15.12 13.43
N ALA A 28 -0.73 15.20 14.40
CA ALA A 28 -0.39 15.12 15.82
C ALA A 28 0.26 13.77 16.16
N LEU A 29 -0.29 12.67 15.64
CA LEU A 29 0.30 11.34 15.81
C LEU A 29 1.71 11.26 15.23
N ILE A 30 1.93 11.79 14.01
CA ILE A 30 3.26 11.82 13.38
C ILE A 30 4.21 12.70 14.20
N ALA A 31 3.79 13.93 14.52
CA ALA A 31 4.61 14.92 15.22
C ALA A 31 5.03 14.48 16.62
N VAL A 32 4.26 13.60 17.27
CA VAL A 32 4.61 13.01 18.57
C VAL A 32 5.41 11.73 18.38
N CYS A 33 4.90 10.78 17.59
CA CYS A 33 5.49 9.43 17.52
C CYS A 33 6.82 9.42 16.79
N TRP A 34 7.04 10.26 15.77
CA TRP A 34 8.31 10.28 15.04
C TRP A 34 9.46 10.78 15.91
N PRO A 35 9.41 11.98 16.55
CA PRO A 35 10.51 12.41 17.42
C PRO A 35 10.77 11.45 18.57
N LEU A 36 9.71 10.87 19.16
CA LEU A 36 9.87 9.85 20.20
C LEU A 36 10.52 8.57 19.66
N ASN A 37 10.18 8.16 18.44
CA ASN A 37 10.76 6.96 17.82
C ASN A 37 12.25 7.12 17.53
N TRP A 38 12.73 8.32 17.26
CA TRP A 38 14.16 8.61 17.07
C TRP A 38 14.90 8.98 18.36
N GLY A 39 14.21 9.56 19.34
CA GLY A 39 14.82 10.05 20.58
C GLY A 39 14.84 9.04 21.72
N LEU A 40 13.95 8.04 21.72
CA LEU A 40 13.91 7.01 22.76
C LEU A 40 14.86 5.86 22.43
N SER A 41 15.49 5.32 23.47
CA SER A 41 16.38 4.16 23.36
C SER A 41 15.66 2.85 23.71
N GLY A 42 16.22 1.75 23.20
CA GLY A 42 15.76 0.39 23.46
C GLY A 42 14.45 0.04 22.77
N LEU A 43 13.89 -1.13 23.09
CA LEU A 43 12.77 -1.74 22.37
C LEU A 43 11.47 -0.94 22.41
N ARG A 44 11.39 0.17 23.15
CA ARG A 44 10.15 0.95 23.32
C ARG A 44 9.66 1.57 22.02
N THR A 45 10.52 1.78 21.02
CA THR A 45 10.12 2.40 19.75
C THR A 45 9.18 1.50 18.94
N GLN A 46 9.13 0.20 19.23
CA GLN A 46 8.16 -0.74 18.64
C GLN A 46 6.69 -0.31 18.86
N TRP A 47 6.39 0.35 19.98
CA TRP A 47 5.04 0.83 20.31
C TRP A 47 4.64 2.07 19.53
N LEU A 48 5.63 2.81 19.02
CA LEU A 48 5.42 4.05 18.29
C LEU A 48 5.18 3.80 16.80
N PHE A 49 5.57 2.63 16.30
CA PHE A 49 5.45 2.27 14.90
C PHE A 49 3.99 2.28 14.42
N PHE A 50 3.11 1.55 15.12
CA PHE A 50 1.68 1.51 14.80
C PHE A 50 1.00 2.88 14.79
N PRO A 51 1.03 3.69 15.87
CA PRO A 51 0.37 5.00 15.87
C PRO A 51 0.99 5.98 14.86
N LEU A 52 2.29 5.86 14.57
CA LEU A 52 2.95 6.65 13.52
C LEU A 52 2.36 6.37 12.14
N TRP A 53 2.18 5.09 11.78
CA TRP A 53 1.58 4.70 10.51
C TRP A 53 0.07 4.95 10.45
N VAL A 54 -0.65 4.85 11.57
CA VAL A 54 -2.03 5.34 11.65
C VAL A 54 -2.06 6.84 11.36
N GLY A 55 -1.13 7.61 11.93
CA GLY A 55 -0.96 9.04 11.66
C GLY A 55 -0.74 9.33 10.17
N PHE A 56 0.13 8.54 9.52
CA PHE A 56 0.34 8.59 8.07
C PHE A 56 -0.95 8.33 7.29
N CYS A 57 -1.65 7.24 7.59
CA CYS A 57 -2.89 6.85 6.92
C CYS A 57 -3.94 7.97 6.98
N LEU A 58 -4.15 8.56 8.16
CA LEU A 58 -5.10 9.66 8.36
C LEU A 58 -4.68 10.94 7.63
N THR A 59 -3.39 11.29 7.70
CA THR A 59 -2.85 12.48 7.02
C THR A 59 -2.99 12.36 5.50
N ILE A 60 -2.59 11.22 4.94
CA ILE A 60 -2.69 10.95 3.51
C ILE A 60 -4.15 10.92 3.04
N ASP A 61 -5.04 10.28 3.79
CA ASP A 61 -6.47 10.26 3.46
C ASP A 61 -7.06 11.68 3.41
N ALA A 62 -6.73 12.53 4.39
CA ALA A 62 -7.13 13.93 4.39
C ALA A 62 -6.54 14.72 3.23
N LEU A 63 -5.26 14.52 2.88
CA LEU A 63 -4.66 15.14 1.70
C LEU A 63 -5.37 14.72 0.40
N VAL A 64 -5.77 13.45 0.29
CA VAL A 64 -6.60 12.99 -0.83
C VAL A 64 -7.93 13.73 -0.86
N TRP A 65 -8.61 13.83 0.28
CA TRP A 65 -9.87 14.55 0.41
C TRP A 65 -9.73 16.01 -0.04
N LEU A 66 -8.69 16.72 0.41
CA LEU A 66 -8.43 18.12 0.03
C LEU A 66 -8.17 18.30 -1.48
N ARG A 67 -7.65 17.28 -2.17
CA ARG A 67 -7.28 17.39 -3.59
C ARG A 67 -8.40 17.03 -4.56
N LYS A 68 -9.39 16.23 -4.13
CA LYS A 68 -10.46 15.78 -5.03
C LYS A 68 -11.85 15.67 -4.39
N GLY A 69 -12.02 16.15 -3.15
CA GLY A 69 -13.29 16.16 -2.40
C GLY A 69 -13.77 14.81 -1.86
N SER A 70 -12.99 13.73 -2.04
CA SER A 70 -13.33 12.38 -1.57
C SER A 70 -12.08 11.54 -1.34
N SER A 71 -12.08 10.74 -0.27
CA SER A 71 -11.00 9.82 0.13
C SER A 71 -11.56 8.43 0.47
N LEU A 72 -10.72 7.43 0.72
CA LEU A 72 -11.16 6.09 1.11
C LEU A 72 -12.00 6.12 2.40
N LEU A 73 -11.53 6.84 3.41
CA LEU A 73 -12.21 6.95 4.71
C LEU A 73 -13.55 7.66 4.56
N THR A 74 -13.59 8.81 3.88
CA THR A 74 -14.83 9.60 3.74
C THR A 74 -15.85 8.94 2.81
N ARG A 75 -15.40 8.17 1.81
CA ARG A 75 -16.28 7.47 0.86
C ARG A 75 -16.91 6.23 1.46
N ASN A 76 -16.15 5.42 2.20
CA ASN A 76 -16.68 4.23 2.86
C ASN A 76 -15.81 3.84 4.06
N PRO A 77 -16.13 4.35 5.28
CA PRO A 77 -15.35 4.08 6.48
C PRO A 77 -15.26 2.58 6.80
N ARG A 78 -16.33 1.82 6.54
CA ARG A 78 -16.34 0.36 6.81
C ARG A 78 -15.35 -0.39 5.93
N LYS A 79 -15.31 -0.08 4.63
CA LYS A 79 -14.32 -0.68 3.72
C LYS A 79 -12.90 -0.21 4.04
N TYR A 80 -12.74 1.03 4.46
CA TYR A 80 -11.45 1.55 4.89
C TYR A 80 -10.93 0.81 6.14
N ILE A 81 -11.76 0.62 7.17
CA ILE A 81 -11.43 -0.22 8.33
C ILE A 81 -11.15 -1.67 7.89
N GLY A 82 -11.92 -2.19 6.93
CA GLY A 82 -11.67 -3.50 6.33
C GLY A 82 -10.26 -3.65 5.75
N LEU A 83 -9.63 -2.58 5.25
CA LEU A 83 -8.23 -2.63 4.80
C LEU A 83 -7.29 -2.96 5.96
N PHE A 84 -7.51 -2.37 7.15
CA PHE A 84 -6.68 -2.68 8.32
C PHE A 84 -6.84 -4.15 8.74
N LEU A 85 -8.07 -4.64 8.76
CA LEU A 85 -8.38 -6.02 9.15
C LEU A 85 -7.82 -7.05 8.17
N CYS A 86 -7.85 -6.77 6.86
CA CYS A 86 -7.28 -7.66 5.85
C CYS A 86 -5.76 -7.55 5.73
N SER A 87 -5.17 -6.42 6.12
CA SER A 87 -3.73 -6.18 5.98
C SER A 87 -2.89 -7.08 6.87
N ALA A 88 -3.28 -7.24 8.14
CA ALA A 88 -2.57 -8.09 9.09
C ALA A 88 -2.43 -9.56 8.61
N PRO A 89 -3.50 -10.30 8.28
CA PRO A 89 -3.38 -11.67 7.79
C PRO A 89 -2.65 -11.76 6.44
N ALA A 90 -2.79 -10.76 5.57
CA ALA A 90 -2.04 -10.70 4.33
C ALA A 90 -0.53 -10.55 4.58
N TRP A 91 -0.12 -9.77 5.58
CA TRP A 91 1.30 -9.65 5.95
C TRP A 91 1.83 -10.90 6.63
N TRP A 92 1.04 -11.57 7.47
CA TRP A 92 1.42 -12.85 8.08
C TRP A 92 1.73 -13.93 7.04
N LEU A 93 1.11 -13.89 5.86
CA LEU A 93 1.51 -14.74 4.73
C LEU A 93 2.95 -14.43 4.26
N PHE A 94 3.32 -13.15 4.19
CA PHE A 94 4.70 -12.77 3.84
C PHE A 94 5.69 -13.14 4.94
N GLU A 95 5.32 -13.05 6.21
CA GLU A 95 6.14 -13.56 7.32
C GLU A 95 6.34 -15.08 7.26
N LEU A 96 5.30 -15.83 6.90
CA LEU A 96 5.40 -17.27 6.69
C LEU A 96 6.39 -17.60 5.55
N LEU A 97 6.34 -16.85 4.44
CA LEU A 97 7.32 -16.99 3.37
C LEU A 97 8.71 -16.54 3.82
N ASN A 98 8.79 -15.52 4.65
CA ASN A 98 10.03 -14.99 5.19
C ASN A 98 10.79 -15.99 6.08
N LEU A 99 10.10 -16.96 6.71
CA LEU A 99 10.76 -18.08 7.38
C LEU A 99 11.77 -18.78 6.47
N ARG A 100 11.47 -18.89 5.18
CA ARG A 100 12.36 -19.46 4.17
C ARG A 100 13.29 -18.41 3.55
N LEU A 101 12.77 -17.22 3.27
CA LEU A 101 13.52 -16.18 2.56
C LEU A 101 14.62 -15.54 3.42
N GLN A 102 14.38 -15.41 4.73
CA GLN A 102 15.26 -14.71 5.68
C GLN A 102 15.65 -13.31 5.19
N ASN A 103 14.72 -12.62 4.52
CA ASN A 103 14.95 -11.32 3.90
C ASN A 103 14.61 -10.15 4.84
N TRP A 104 13.58 -10.31 5.68
CA TRP A 104 13.26 -9.37 6.74
C TRP A 104 13.79 -9.93 8.07
N ILE A 105 14.90 -9.36 8.54
CA ILE A 105 15.53 -9.75 9.82
C ILE A 105 15.28 -8.62 10.81
N TYR A 106 14.35 -8.86 11.74
CA TYR A 106 14.02 -7.91 12.80
C TYR A 106 15.12 -7.91 13.88
N LEU A 107 16.00 -6.92 13.85
CA LEU A 107 17.09 -6.79 14.83
C LEU A 107 16.55 -6.41 16.20
N GLY A 108 16.82 -7.23 17.22
CA GLY A 108 16.40 -6.98 18.60
C GLY A 108 15.09 -7.66 18.99
N ARG A 109 14.50 -8.50 18.14
CA ARG A 109 13.27 -9.23 18.46
C ARG A 109 13.26 -10.64 17.86
N PRO A 110 12.90 -11.69 18.63
CA PRO A 110 12.67 -13.00 18.03
C PRO A 110 11.41 -12.98 17.16
N LEU A 111 11.50 -13.58 15.96
CA LEU A 111 10.35 -13.98 15.16
C LEU A 111 9.48 -14.92 16.02
N PHE A 112 8.21 -14.59 16.22
CA PHE A 112 7.28 -15.32 17.08
C PHE A 112 7.65 -15.28 18.58
N GLY A 113 7.57 -14.08 19.18
CA GLY A 113 7.72 -13.88 20.62
C GLY A 113 6.46 -14.22 21.44
N THR A 114 6.28 -13.51 22.57
CA THR A 114 5.09 -13.64 23.42
C THR A 114 3.81 -13.27 22.66
N PRO A 115 2.60 -13.67 23.13
CA PRO A 115 1.34 -13.25 22.51
C PRO A 115 1.20 -11.74 22.33
N LEU A 116 1.81 -10.96 23.21
CA LEU A 116 1.87 -9.50 23.12
C LEU A 116 2.66 -9.03 21.89
N HIS A 117 3.76 -9.69 21.54
CA HIS A 117 4.54 -9.36 20.35
C HIS A 117 3.75 -9.68 19.08
N ILE A 118 3.10 -10.84 19.02
CA ILE A 118 2.24 -11.22 17.88
C ILE A 118 1.11 -10.20 17.69
N LEU A 119 0.47 -9.77 18.78
CA LEU A 119 -0.56 -8.73 18.73
C LEU A 119 0.02 -7.41 18.21
N GLN A 120 1.17 -7.00 18.73
CA GLN A 120 1.83 -5.77 18.30
C GLN A 120 2.25 -5.79 16.83
N ASP A 121 2.83 -6.90 16.37
CA ASP A 121 3.23 -7.08 14.97
C ASP A 121 1.99 -7.07 14.08
N SER A 122 0.90 -7.74 14.51
CA SER A 122 -0.38 -7.69 13.81
C SER A 122 -0.94 -6.26 13.71
N LEU A 123 -0.79 -5.43 14.75
CA LEU A 123 -1.19 -4.03 14.71
C LEU A 123 -0.33 -3.26 13.69
N SER A 124 1.00 -3.38 13.73
CA SER A 124 1.89 -2.76 12.75
C SER A 124 1.58 -3.22 11.32
N PHE A 125 1.36 -4.51 11.10
CA PHE A 125 1.02 -5.08 9.81
C PHE A 125 -0.35 -4.62 9.31
N SER A 126 -1.28 -4.30 10.21
CA SER A 126 -2.60 -3.79 9.84
C SER A 126 -2.55 -2.47 9.07
N THR A 127 -1.46 -1.68 9.19
CA THR A 127 -1.39 -0.36 8.56
C THR A 127 -0.87 -0.39 7.11
N VAL A 128 -0.34 -1.52 6.63
CA VAL A 128 0.32 -1.60 5.31
C VAL A 128 -0.67 -1.34 4.17
N MET A 129 -1.75 -2.11 4.05
CA MET A 129 -2.74 -1.89 2.98
C MET A 129 -3.36 -0.49 3.01
N PRO A 130 -3.88 0.04 4.13
CA PRO A 130 -4.45 1.39 4.13
C PRO A 130 -3.42 2.46 3.79
N ALA A 131 -2.16 2.32 4.20
CA ALA A 131 -1.09 3.23 3.82
C ALA A 131 -0.82 3.18 2.30
N VAL A 132 -0.64 1.99 1.73
CA VAL A 132 -0.35 1.83 0.29
C VAL A 132 -1.52 2.29 -0.56
N PHE A 133 -2.76 1.88 -0.25
CA PHE A 133 -3.93 2.31 -1.02
C PHE A 133 -4.22 3.81 -0.86
N GLY A 134 -4.03 4.38 0.33
CA GLY A 134 -4.15 5.82 0.55
C GLY A 134 -3.10 6.60 -0.24
N ALA A 135 -1.83 6.19 -0.18
CA ALA A 135 -0.74 6.82 -0.92
C ALA A 135 -0.91 6.67 -2.43
N ALA A 136 -1.41 5.52 -2.90
CA ALA A 136 -1.76 5.31 -4.30
C ALA A 136 -2.91 6.21 -4.73
N GLU A 137 -3.94 6.37 -3.90
CA GLU A 137 -5.05 7.28 -4.21
C GLU A 137 -4.57 8.74 -4.29
N LEU A 138 -3.63 9.14 -3.41
CA LEU A 138 -2.96 10.45 -3.47
C LEU A 138 -2.13 10.58 -4.74
N ALA A 139 -1.33 9.57 -5.08
CA ALA A 139 -0.53 9.55 -6.29
C ALA A 139 -1.39 9.74 -7.55
N GLY A 140 -2.55 9.08 -7.60
CA GLY A 140 -3.54 9.24 -8.66
C GLY A 140 -4.11 10.65 -8.82
N THR A 141 -3.93 11.55 -7.84
CA THR A 141 -4.32 12.96 -7.95
C THR A 141 -3.28 13.84 -8.66
N PHE A 142 -2.03 13.38 -8.75
CA PHE A 142 -0.97 14.16 -9.40
C PHE A 142 -1.24 14.31 -10.89
N ARG A 143 -1.01 15.52 -11.42
CA ARG A 143 -1.29 15.86 -12.82
C ARG A 143 -0.61 14.91 -13.80
N TRP A 144 0.64 14.55 -13.55
CA TRP A 144 1.39 13.65 -14.42
C TRP A 144 0.80 12.23 -14.46
N VAL A 145 0.29 11.70 -13.34
CA VAL A 145 -0.41 10.40 -13.30
C VAL A 145 -1.76 10.50 -14.00
N ARG A 146 -2.54 11.56 -13.74
CA ARG A 146 -3.86 11.76 -14.40
C ARG A 146 -3.75 11.88 -15.91
N ASN A 147 -2.66 12.49 -16.37
CA ASN A 147 -2.39 12.77 -17.78
C ASN A 147 -1.59 11.65 -18.48
N LEU A 148 -1.36 10.50 -17.83
CA LEU A 148 -0.77 9.35 -18.50
C LEU A 148 -1.63 8.96 -19.71
N GLY A 149 -0.98 8.86 -20.87
CA GLY A 149 -1.59 8.38 -22.10
C GLY A 149 -1.96 6.89 -22.03
N PRO A 150 -2.65 6.37 -23.06
CA PRO A 150 -2.99 4.96 -23.13
C PRO A 150 -1.71 4.12 -23.24
N GLY A 151 -1.58 3.13 -22.36
CA GLY A 151 -0.46 2.18 -22.41
C GLY A 151 -0.77 0.94 -23.26
N PRO A 152 0.13 -0.05 -23.28
CA PRO A 152 -0.08 -1.29 -24.03
C PRO A 152 -1.33 -2.04 -23.54
N ARG A 153 -2.05 -2.68 -24.46
CA ARG A 153 -3.28 -3.41 -24.13
C ARG A 153 -2.93 -4.83 -23.69
N VAL A 154 -3.16 -5.14 -22.43
CA VAL A 154 -3.07 -6.50 -21.89
C VAL A 154 -4.46 -6.97 -21.55
N SER A 155 -5.02 -7.84 -22.41
CA SER A 155 -6.38 -8.34 -22.26
C SER A 155 -6.41 -9.64 -21.45
N PRO A 156 -7.43 -9.85 -20.59
CA PRO A 156 -7.58 -11.05 -19.79
C PRO A 156 -8.13 -12.22 -20.62
N THR A 157 -7.41 -12.64 -21.65
CA THR A 157 -7.75 -13.85 -22.41
C THR A 157 -7.39 -15.10 -21.61
N PRO A 158 -8.02 -16.26 -21.86
CA PRO A 158 -7.70 -17.49 -21.14
C PRO A 158 -6.19 -17.84 -21.16
N PRO A 159 -5.47 -17.71 -22.29
CA PRO A 159 -4.02 -17.93 -22.31
C PRO A 159 -3.23 -16.96 -21.42
N VAL A 160 -3.59 -15.67 -21.41
CA VAL A 160 -2.91 -14.66 -20.57
C VAL A 160 -3.14 -14.95 -19.09
N LEU A 161 -4.38 -15.24 -18.70
CA LEU A 161 -4.73 -15.54 -17.30
C LEU A 161 -4.03 -16.81 -16.81
N THR A 162 -4.00 -17.85 -17.63
CA THR A 162 -3.27 -19.09 -17.32
C THR A 162 -1.77 -18.84 -17.26
N GLY A 163 -1.20 -18.07 -18.20
CA GLY A 163 0.21 -17.71 -18.21
C GLY A 163 0.62 -16.94 -16.95
N LEU A 164 -0.17 -15.95 -16.53
CA LEU A 164 0.05 -15.23 -15.26
C LEU A 164 0.01 -16.17 -14.06
N PHE A 165 -1.01 -17.03 -13.99
CA PHE A 165 -1.17 -17.96 -12.87
C PHE A 165 0.01 -18.94 -12.76
N LEU A 166 0.42 -19.54 -13.88
CA LEU A 166 1.57 -20.45 -13.92
C LEU A 166 2.89 -19.71 -13.61
N ALA A 167 3.09 -18.53 -14.18
CA ALA A 167 4.26 -17.70 -13.86
C ALA A 167 4.31 -17.35 -12.37
N GLY A 168 3.17 -17.06 -11.74
CA GLY A 168 3.06 -16.86 -10.29
C GLY A 168 3.60 -18.04 -9.48
N TRP A 169 3.18 -19.26 -9.80
CA TRP A 169 3.67 -20.47 -9.15
C TRP A 169 5.13 -20.78 -9.46
N ILE A 170 5.60 -20.53 -10.69
CA ILE A 170 7.01 -20.69 -11.06
C ILE A 170 7.88 -19.72 -10.26
N MET A 171 7.46 -18.45 -10.14
CA MET A 171 8.16 -17.44 -9.32
C MET A 171 8.19 -17.85 -7.84
N LEU A 172 7.07 -18.35 -7.31
CA LEU A 172 6.99 -18.85 -5.94
C LEU A 172 7.91 -20.07 -5.71
N ALA A 173 7.96 -21.01 -6.65
CA ALA A 173 8.89 -22.13 -6.56
C ALA A 173 10.34 -21.66 -6.62
N ALA A 174 10.68 -20.76 -7.55
CA ALA A 174 12.02 -20.22 -7.71
C ALA A 174 12.53 -19.51 -6.45
N LEU A 175 11.70 -18.67 -5.81
CA LEU A 175 12.07 -17.98 -4.57
C LEU A 175 12.21 -18.92 -3.37
N LEU A 176 11.49 -20.04 -3.33
CA LEU A 176 11.62 -21.02 -2.23
C LEU A 176 12.85 -21.93 -2.40
N ILE A 177 13.22 -22.24 -3.65
CA ILE A 177 14.40 -23.06 -3.99
C ILE A 177 15.68 -22.22 -3.85
N TRP A 178 15.72 -21.02 -4.44
CA TRP A 178 16.88 -20.11 -4.45
C TRP A 178 16.53 -18.73 -3.88
N PRO A 179 16.24 -18.63 -2.57
CA PRO A 179 15.82 -17.38 -1.94
C PRO A 179 16.84 -16.25 -2.09
N GLN A 180 18.14 -16.58 -2.07
CA GLN A 180 19.24 -15.60 -2.18
C GLN A 180 19.22 -14.79 -3.49
N ILE A 181 18.60 -15.32 -4.54
CA ILE A 181 18.55 -14.68 -5.87
C ILE A 181 17.15 -14.11 -6.13
N PHE A 182 16.11 -14.85 -5.76
CA PHE A 182 14.73 -14.58 -6.19
C PHE A 182 13.82 -14.02 -5.08
N PHE A 183 14.33 -13.67 -3.89
CA PHE A 183 13.51 -13.13 -2.80
C PHE A 183 12.61 -11.96 -3.24
N GLY A 184 13.09 -11.09 -4.14
CA GLY A 184 12.34 -9.95 -4.66
C GLY A 184 11.06 -10.32 -5.43
N LEU A 185 10.95 -11.57 -5.91
CA LEU A 185 9.76 -12.06 -6.61
C LEU A 185 8.57 -12.36 -5.68
N VAL A 186 8.75 -12.28 -4.36
CA VAL A 186 7.71 -12.62 -3.38
C VAL A 186 6.41 -11.81 -3.61
N TRP A 187 6.51 -10.51 -3.84
CA TRP A 187 5.34 -9.66 -4.09
C TRP A 187 4.67 -9.97 -5.44
N LEU A 188 5.48 -10.18 -6.48
CA LEU A 188 4.99 -10.46 -7.83
C LEU A 188 4.37 -11.85 -7.94
N SER A 189 4.93 -12.86 -7.28
CA SER A 189 4.41 -14.22 -7.28
C SER A 189 2.98 -14.27 -6.73
N ILE A 190 2.74 -13.66 -5.57
CA ILE A 190 1.41 -13.59 -4.97
C ILE A 190 0.44 -12.78 -5.85
N TYR A 191 0.87 -11.64 -6.40
CA TYR A 191 0.05 -10.87 -7.34
C TYR A 191 -0.35 -11.71 -8.57
N PHE A 192 0.60 -12.42 -9.20
CA PHE A 192 0.36 -13.22 -10.40
C PHE A 192 -0.53 -14.44 -10.14
N ILE A 193 -0.50 -15.00 -8.93
CA ILE A 193 -1.42 -16.08 -8.51
C ILE A 193 -2.83 -15.51 -8.28
N LEU A 194 -2.96 -14.40 -7.54
CA LEU A 194 -4.25 -13.87 -7.13
C LEU A 194 -4.98 -13.10 -8.23
N GLU A 195 -4.27 -12.41 -9.12
CA GLU A 195 -4.88 -11.56 -10.14
C GLU A 195 -5.81 -12.34 -11.10
N PRO A 196 -5.40 -13.50 -11.66
CA PRO A 196 -6.30 -14.32 -12.48
C PRO A 196 -7.46 -14.93 -11.69
N LEU A 197 -7.24 -15.31 -10.43
CA LEU A 197 -8.29 -15.85 -9.55
C LEU A 197 -9.36 -14.79 -9.28
N ASN A 198 -8.94 -13.59 -8.89
CA ASN A 198 -9.83 -12.46 -8.68
C ASN A 198 -10.61 -12.09 -9.95
N PHE A 199 -9.97 -12.18 -11.13
CA PHE A 199 -10.66 -11.94 -12.38
C PHE A 199 -11.77 -12.97 -12.63
N ARG A 200 -11.48 -14.27 -12.42
CA ARG A 200 -12.45 -15.36 -12.58
C ARG A 200 -13.60 -15.29 -11.57
N LEU A 201 -13.32 -14.81 -10.35
CA LEU A 201 -14.32 -14.57 -9.30
C LEU A 201 -15.14 -13.28 -9.54
N GLY A 202 -14.90 -12.55 -10.62
CA GLY A 202 -15.63 -11.33 -10.96
C GLY A 202 -15.25 -10.09 -10.14
N HIS A 203 -14.17 -10.17 -9.35
CA HIS A 203 -13.67 -9.04 -8.56
C HIS A 203 -13.02 -7.95 -9.45
N ARG A 204 -12.72 -6.80 -8.83
CA ARG A 204 -11.99 -5.72 -9.51
C ARG A 204 -10.50 -6.09 -9.59
N THR A 205 -9.92 -5.93 -10.76
CA THR A 205 -8.54 -6.35 -11.05
C THR A 205 -7.81 -5.30 -11.89
N LEU A 206 -6.49 -5.29 -11.82
CA LEU A 206 -5.63 -4.39 -12.60
C LEU A 206 -5.60 -4.80 -14.08
N ILE A 207 -5.68 -6.10 -14.38
CA ILE A 207 -5.70 -6.63 -15.74
C ILE A 207 -6.93 -6.14 -16.53
N ARG A 208 -8.05 -5.89 -15.85
CA ARG A 208 -9.22 -5.25 -16.48
C ARG A 208 -8.89 -3.81 -16.92
N ARG A 209 -8.15 -3.07 -16.10
CA ARG A 209 -7.72 -1.69 -16.42
C ARG A 209 -6.70 -1.66 -17.56
N THR A 210 -5.74 -2.57 -17.57
CA THR A 210 -4.78 -2.68 -18.69
C THR A 210 -5.46 -3.13 -19.98
N SER A 211 -6.56 -3.89 -19.91
CA SER A 211 -7.35 -4.25 -21.09
C SER A 211 -8.07 -3.05 -21.71
N GLU A 212 -8.38 -2.04 -20.90
CA GLU A 212 -8.91 -0.72 -21.27
C GLU A 212 -7.79 0.27 -21.62
N ARG A 213 -6.52 -0.17 -21.64
CA ARG A 213 -5.31 0.67 -21.80
C ARG A 213 -5.11 1.71 -20.70
N ASP A 214 -5.79 1.58 -19.57
CA ASP A 214 -5.63 2.47 -18.42
C ASP A 214 -4.59 1.94 -17.44
N TRP A 215 -3.38 2.52 -17.52
CA TRP A 215 -2.25 2.17 -16.67
C TRP A 215 -2.13 3.05 -15.42
N ARG A 216 -3.00 4.06 -15.27
CA ARG A 216 -2.97 4.99 -14.14
C ARG A 216 -3.07 4.29 -12.78
N PRO A 217 -3.95 3.28 -12.57
CA PRO A 217 -4.00 2.58 -11.28
C PRO A 217 -2.71 1.84 -10.94
N ILE A 218 -2.04 1.25 -11.94
CA ILE A 218 -0.77 0.55 -11.74
C ILE A 218 0.31 1.57 -11.36
N VAL A 219 0.48 2.63 -12.14
CA VAL A 219 1.47 3.66 -11.83
C VAL A 219 1.20 4.32 -10.47
N ALA A 220 -0.06 4.60 -10.16
CA ALA A 220 -0.47 5.14 -8.87
C ALA A 220 -0.09 4.18 -7.72
N LEU A 221 -0.32 2.88 -7.86
CA LEU A 221 0.11 1.88 -6.87
C LEU A 221 1.63 1.84 -6.71
N TRP A 222 2.39 1.84 -7.81
CA TRP A 222 3.85 1.88 -7.77
C TRP A 222 4.36 3.12 -7.02
N VAL A 223 3.85 4.30 -7.36
CA VAL A 223 4.21 5.55 -6.66
C VAL A 223 3.77 5.51 -5.20
N GLY A 224 2.60 4.97 -4.90
CA GLY A 224 2.13 4.77 -3.53
C GLY A 224 3.08 3.90 -2.72
N CYS A 225 3.52 2.77 -3.28
CA CYS A 225 4.53 1.90 -2.67
C CYS A 225 5.87 2.61 -2.48
N LEU A 226 6.32 3.42 -3.44
CA LEU A 226 7.57 4.20 -3.31
C LEU A 226 7.47 5.26 -2.20
N ILE A 227 6.33 5.94 -2.08
CA ILE A 227 6.07 6.88 -0.97
C ILE A 227 6.13 6.12 0.35
N CYS A 228 5.44 4.99 0.47
CA CYS A 228 5.49 4.17 1.68
C CYS A 228 6.91 3.67 1.97
N GLY A 229 7.65 3.21 0.96
CA GLY A 229 9.05 2.79 1.10
C GLY A 229 9.96 3.92 1.59
N PHE A 230 9.81 5.13 1.06
CA PHE A 230 10.55 6.30 1.55
C PHE A 230 10.29 6.58 3.03
N PHE A 231 9.02 6.62 3.44
CA PHE A 231 8.67 6.88 4.85
C PHE A 231 9.08 5.71 5.77
N TRP A 232 9.01 4.48 5.27
CA TRP A 232 9.51 3.29 5.98
C TRP A 232 11.00 3.42 6.28
N GLU A 233 11.83 3.67 5.26
CA GLU A 233 13.28 3.84 5.42
C GLU A 233 13.61 5.02 6.33
N MET A 234 12.94 6.16 6.12
CA MET A 234 13.15 7.36 6.93
C MET A 234 12.85 7.09 8.40
N TRP A 235 11.66 6.56 8.73
CA TRP A 235 11.30 6.32 10.14
C TRP A 235 12.09 5.19 10.78
N ASN A 236 12.54 4.20 10.02
CA ASN A 236 13.35 3.11 10.55
C ASN A 236 14.84 3.45 10.71
N PHE A 237 15.31 4.57 10.16
CA PHE A 237 16.74 4.90 10.17
C PHE A 237 17.35 4.94 11.60
N TYR A 238 16.65 5.59 12.53
CA TYR A 238 17.03 5.70 13.96
C TYR A 238 16.13 4.89 14.91
N SER A 239 15.27 4.00 14.40
CA SER A 239 14.40 3.19 15.25
C SER A 239 15.12 1.96 15.83
N TYR A 240 14.63 1.46 16.97
CA TYR A 240 15.05 0.17 17.52
C TYR A 240 13.87 -0.55 18.23
N PRO A 241 13.43 -1.73 17.78
CA PRO A 241 14.01 -2.56 16.74
C PRO A 241 13.86 -1.96 15.33
N LYS A 242 14.75 -2.37 14.42
CA LYS A 242 14.62 -2.06 13.00
C LYS A 242 13.60 -3.01 12.39
N TRP A 243 12.63 -2.44 11.68
CA TRP A 243 11.63 -3.18 10.92
C TRP A 243 12.09 -3.42 9.49
#